data_AF-A0A4D6KNY5-F1
#
_entry.id   AF-A0A4D6KNY5-F1
#
_cell.length_a   1.000
_cell.length_b   1.000
_cell.length_c   1.000
_cell.angle_alpha   90.00
_cell.angle_beta   90.00
_cell.angle_gamma   90.00
#
_symmetry.space_group_name_H-M   'P 1'
#
loop_
_entity.id
_entity.type
_entity.pdbx_description
1 polymer ?
#
loop_
_entity_poly.entity_id
_entity_poly.type
_entity_poly.pdbx_seq_one_letter_code
_entity_poly.pdbx_strand_id
1 'polypeptide(L)'
;MNGFSESRIPLLRSLAVAYSLSPIVSSVLVLWGNPSTASTVLNQLARNLSLSPSSTPISLLPQPSASLNNRFLPRPSHISTDAVLICDDDVEVDSKSLEFAFRVWEKNPNRLVGLFTQSHDIDLNRREWVYTVHKVHASESPLPVPVYVRGWGWHGARAGDRGRGAEL
;
A
#
# COMPACT_ATOMS: atom_id res chain seq x y z
N MET A 1 8.46 15.54 -12.40
CA MET A 1 7.27 14.96 -13.07
C MET A 1 6.25 14.72 -11.96
N ASN A 2 5.05 15.31 -12.02
CA ASN A 2 4.03 15.12 -10.98
C ASN A 2 3.36 13.75 -11.19
N GLY A 3 3.41 12.85 -10.19
CA GLY A 3 2.75 11.54 -10.25
C GLY A 3 1.23 11.61 -10.45
N PHE A 4 0.62 12.77 -10.19
CA PHE A 4 -0.82 12.97 -10.31
C PHE A 4 -1.25 13.69 -11.61
N SER A 5 -0.52 13.46 -12.70
CA SER A 5 -0.82 14.03 -14.01
C SER A 5 -1.91 13.23 -14.74
N GLU A 6 -2.83 13.92 -15.42
CA GLU A 6 -3.83 13.29 -16.31
C GLU A 6 -3.18 12.43 -17.41
N SER A 7 -1.96 12.78 -17.83
CA SER A 7 -1.20 11.99 -18.81
C SER A 7 -0.86 10.57 -18.34
N ARG A 8 -0.90 10.30 -17.01
CA ARG A 8 -0.63 8.97 -16.43
C ARG A 8 -1.88 8.11 -16.31
N ILE A 9 -3.07 8.64 -16.59
CA ILE A 9 -4.34 7.90 -16.49
C ILE A 9 -4.33 6.57 -17.25
N PRO A 10 -3.81 6.47 -18.50
CA PRO A 10 -3.77 5.19 -19.20
C PRO A 10 -2.94 4.12 -18.47
N LEU A 11 -1.75 4.49 -17.98
CA LEU A 11 -0.87 3.59 -17.23
C LEU A 11 -1.52 3.18 -15.91
N LEU A 12 -2.06 4.15 -15.17
CA LEU A 12 -2.76 3.92 -13.91
C LEU A 12 -3.93 2.94 -14.07
N ARG A 13 -4.73 3.10 -15.13
CA ARG A 13 -5.82 2.16 -15.45
C ARG A 13 -5.29 0.76 -15.74
N SER A 14 -4.21 0.66 -16.54
CA SER A 14 -3.59 -0.62 -16.87
C SER A 14 -3.11 -1.35 -15.61
N LEU A 15 -2.40 -0.66 -14.73
CA LEU A 15 -1.91 -1.21 -13.46
C LEU A 15 -3.05 -1.61 -12.54
N ALA A 16 -4.06 -0.74 -12.37
CA ALA A 16 -5.22 -1.05 -11.52
C ALA A 16 -5.95 -2.31 -12.02
N VAL A 17 -6.10 -2.47 -13.33
CA VAL A 17 -6.67 -3.68 -13.93
C VAL A 17 -5.77 -4.89 -13.68
N ALA A 18 -4.48 -4.79 -13.94
CA ALA A 18 -3.54 -5.90 -13.71
C ALA A 18 -3.59 -6.41 -12.26
N TYR A 19 -3.55 -5.52 -11.27
CA TYR A 19 -3.71 -5.89 -9.86
C TYR A 19 -5.09 -6.49 -9.56
N SER A 20 -6.15 -5.94 -10.16
CA SER A 20 -7.53 -6.40 -9.93
C SER A 20 -7.81 -7.82 -10.44
N LEU A 21 -6.96 -8.33 -11.33
CA LEU A 21 -7.06 -9.68 -11.89
C LEU A 21 -6.37 -10.74 -11.01
N SER A 22 -5.60 -10.32 -10.02
CA SER A 22 -4.91 -11.26 -9.13
C SER A 22 -5.88 -11.86 -8.11
N PRO A 23 -5.89 -13.21 -7.92
CA PRO A 23 -6.83 -13.87 -7.01
C PRO A 23 -6.59 -13.54 -5.53
N ILE A 24 -5.43 -13.00 -5.18
CA ILE A 24 -5.09 -12.59 -3.81
C ILE A 24 -5.49 -11.13 -3.50
N VAL A 25 -6.05 -10.40 -4.47
CA VAL A 25 -6.43 -8.99 -4.31
C VAL A 25 -7.94 -8.86 -4.08
N SER A 26 -8.32 -8.38 -2.89
CA SER A 26 -9.73 -8.19 -2.51
C SER A 26 -10.36 -6.90 -3.04
N SER A 27 -9.56 -5.87 -3.37
CA SER A 27 -10.00 -4.63 -4.02
C SER A 27 -8.78 -3.79 -4.41
N VAL A 28 -8.96 -2.86 -5.34
CA VAL A 28 -7.93 -1.88 -5.72
C VAL A 28 -8.43 -0.46 -5.44
N LEU A 29 -7.66 0.31 -4.68
CA LEU A 29 -7.93 1.71 -4.38
C LEU A 29 -6.94 2.61 -5.11
N VAL A 30 -7.44 3.39 -6.07
CA VAL A 30 -6.68 4.38 -6.80
C VAL A 30 -6.77 5.72 -6.08
N LEU A 31 -5.66 6.19 -5.50
CA LEU A 31 -5.61 7.46 -4.77
C LEU A 31 -5.20 8.60 -5.70
N TRP A 32 -6.12 9.52 -6.00
CA TRP A 32 -5.85 10.64 -6.89
C TRP A 32 -5.41 11.89 -6.13
N GLY A 33 -4.11 12.18 -6.15
CA GLY A 33 -3.47 13.25 -5.39
C GLY A 33 -3.42 14.64 -6.05
N ASN A 34 -4.19 14.90 -7.10
CA ASN A 34 -4.24 16.24 -7.71
C ASN A 34 -5.62 16.89 -7.46
N PRO A 35 -5.74 17.77 -6.44
CA PRO A 35 -7.00 18.46 -6.13
C PRO A 35 -7.44 19.45 -7.21
N SER A 36 -6.54 19.86 -8.11
CA SER A 36 -6.85 20.79 -9.20
C SER A 36 -7.42 20.10 -10.43
N THR A 37 -7.45 18.77 -10.47
CA THR A 37 -8.08 18.02 -11.58
C THR A 37 -9.58 18.27 -11.60
N ALA A 38 -10.12 18.57 -12.79
CA ALA A 38 -11.54 18.86 -12.95
C ALA A 38 -12.42 17.66 -12.56
N SER A 39 -13.53 17.93 -11.87
CA SER A 39 -14.47 16.89 -11.42
C SER A 39 -15.02 16.05 -12.58
N THR A 40 -15.15 16.62 -13.78
CA THR A 40 -15.55 15.88 -15.00
C THR A 40 -14.57 14.78 -15.35
N VAL A 41 -13.26 15.07 -15.27
CA VAL A 41 -12.17 14.10 -15.50
C VAL A 41 -12.19 13.02 -14.42
N LEU A 42 -12.34 13.41 -13.15
CA LEU A 42 -12.40 12.45 -12.03
C LEU A 42 -13.63 11.53 -12.14
N ASN A 43 -14.80 12.06 -12.47
CA ASN A 43 -16.02 11.28 -12.64
C ASN A 43 -15.93 10.35 -13.85
N GLN A 44 -15.26 10.78 -14.93
CA GLN A 44 -14.99 9.91 -16.07
C GLN A 44 -13.99 8.80 -15.70
N LEU A 45 -12.91 9.14 -14.98
CA LEU A 45 -11.91 8.17 -14.52
C LEU A 45 -12.54 7.13 -13.57
N ALA A 46 -13.35 7.56 -12.60
CA ALA A 46 -14.04 6.68 -11.68
C ALA A 46 -14.94 5.68 -12.41
N ARG A 47 -15.80 6.17 -13.33
CA ARG A 47 -16.66 5.31 -14.17
C ARG A 47 -15.84 4.34 -15.02
N ASN A 48 -14.76 4.83 -15.60
CA ASN A 48 -13.86 4.05 -16.44
C ASN A 48 -13.14 2.94 -15.67
N LEU A 49 -12.78 3.16 -14.41
CA LEU A 49 -12.19 2.16 -13.53
C LEU A 49 -13.23 1.13 -13.08
N SER A 50 -14.44 1.57 -12.72
CA SER A 50 -15.52 0.67 -12.29
C SER A 50 -16.03 -0.25 -13.40
N LEU A 51 -15.92 0.19 -14.66
CA LEU A 51 -16.33 -0.59 -15.84
C LEU A 51 -15.19 -1.42 -16.44
N SER A 52 -13.98 -1.35 -15.89
CA SER A 52 -12.85 -2.12 -16.39
C SER A 52 -13.05 -3.63 -16.19
N PRO A 53 -12.55 -4.47 -17.11
CA PRO A 53 -12.59 -5.93 -16.94
C PRO A 53 -11.70 -6.32 -15.76
N SER A 54 -12.32 -6.64 -14.63
CA SER A 54 -11.67 -6.88 -13.34
C SER A 54 -12.38 -8.02 -12.60
N SER A 55 -11.63 -8.79 -11.81
CA SER A 55 -12.24 -9.79 -10.90
C SER A 55 -12.60 -9.22 -9.53
N THR A 56 -12.19 -8.00 -9.25
CA THR A 56 -12.38 -7.35 -7.95
C THR A 56 -12.63 -5.85 -8.12
N PRO A 57 -13.34 -5.17 -7.19
CA PRO A 57 -13.69 -3.77 -7.36
C PRO A 57 -12.47 -2.85 -7.46
N ILE A 58 -12.51 -1.90 -8.39
CA ILE A 58 -11.54 -0.81 -8.52
C ILE A 58 -12.24 0.52 -8.20
N SER A 59 -11.76 1.24 -7.19
CA SER A 59 -12.36 2.51 -6.74
C SER A 59 -11.38 3.67 -6.85
N LEU A 60 -11.87 4.83 -7.32
CA LEU A 60 -11.11 6.09 -7.34
C LEU A 60 -11.40 6.90 -6.08
N LEU A 61 -10.36 7.31 -5.36
CA LEU A 61 -10.45 8.18 -4.19
C LEU A 61 -9.67 9.48 -4.41
N PRO A 62 -10.36 10.60 -4.74
CA PRO A 62 -9.74 11.92 -4.74
C PRO A 62 -9.18 12.27 -3.36
N GLN A 63 -7.96 12.82 -3.32
CA GLN A 63 -7.30 13.22 -2.09
C GLN A 63 -7.38 14.74 -1.90
N PRO A 64 -7.43 15.22 -0.64
CA PRO A 64 -7.53 16.66 -0.35
C PRO A 64 -6.23 17.44 -0.65
N SER A 65 -5.12 16.74 -0.86
CA SER A 65 -3.81 17.33 -1.12
C SER A 65 -2.92 16.43 -1.98
N ALA A 66 -1.84 17.01 -2.52
CA ALA A 66 -0.80 16.28 -3.25
C ALA A 66 0.23 15.58 -2.34
N SER A 67 -0.08 15.41 -1.06
CA SER A 67 0.82 14.74 -0.12
C SER A 67 0.97 13.26 -0.45
N LEU A 68 2.20 12.81 -0.66
CA LEU A 68 2.54 11.40 -0.80
C LEU A 68 2.17 10.58 0.44
N ASN A 69 2.05 11.23 1.61
CA ASN A 69 1.68 10.56 2.85
C ASN A 69 0.20 10.13 2.91
N ASN A 70 -0.64 10.64 2.00
CA ASN A 70 -2.05 10.28 1.95
C ASN A 70 -2.25 8.76 1.79
N ARG A 71 -1.32 8.03 1.16
CA ARG A 71 -1.39 6.56 1.02
C ARG A 71 -1.27 5.77 2.33
N PHE A 72 -0.77 6.38 3.40
CA PHE A 72 -0.63 5.74 4.71
C PHE A 72 -1.79 6.03 5.67
N LEU A 73 -2.75 6.86 5.26
CA LEU A 73 -3.92 7.19 6.09
C LEU A 73 -4.85 5.98 6.26
N PRO A 74 -5.45 5.80 7.46
CA PRO A 74 -6.43 4.75 7.71
C PRO A 74 -7.67 4.92 6.82
N ARG A 75 -8.20 3.82 6.26
CA ARG A 75 -9.39 3.81 5.39
C ARG A 75 -10.36 2.69 5.77
N PRO A 76 -10.93 2.70 7.00
CA PRO A 76 -11.76 1.60 7.49
C PRO A 76 -13.04 1.35 6.68
N SER A 77 -13.53 2.37 5.95
CA SER A 77 -14.67 2.22 5.04
C SER A 77 -14.35 1.54 3.71
N HIS A 78 -13.07 1.36 3.37
CA HIS A 78 -12.62 0.82 2.08
C HIS A 78 -11.72 -0.41 2.22
N ILE A 79 -11.07 -0.56 3.38
CA ILE A 79 -10.11 -1.63 3.66
C ILE A 79 -10.68 -2.51 4.77
N SER A 80 -11.07 -3.72 4.40
CA SER A 80 -11.52 -4.79 5.30
C SER A 80 -10.50 -5.92 5.44
N THR A 81 -9.39 -5.86 4.70
CA THR A 81 -8.36 -6.89 4.67
C THR A 81 -7.30 -6.65 5.74
N ASP A 82 -6.73 -7.75 6.24
CA ASP A 82 -5.57 -7.71 7.12
C ASP A 82 -4.30 -7.27 6.38
N ALA A 83 -4.22 -7.53 5.07
CA ALA A 83 -3.11 -7.15 4.20
C ALA A 83 -3.47 -5.95 3.33
N VAL A 84 -2.54 -5.00 3.19
CA VAL A 84 -2.68 -3.83 2.29
C VAL A 84 -1.42 -3.67 1.48
N LEU A 85 -1.48 -3.90 0.17
CA LEU A 85 -0.44 -3.57 -0.80
C LEU A 85 -0.43 -2.06 -1.09
N ILE A 86 0.75 -1.42 -1.02
CA ILE A 86 0.95 -0.04 -1.47
C ILE A 86 1.99 -0.04 -2.58
N CYS A 87 1.63 0.44 -3.77
CA CYS A 87 2.50 0.55 -4.95
C CYS A 87 2.50 1.99 -5.51
N ASP A 88 3.57 2.35 -6.20
CA ASP A 88 3.62 3.57 -7.03
C ASP A 88 2.91 3.33 -8.38
N ASP A 89 2.47 4.41 -9.05
CA ASP A 89 1.66 4.37 -10.26
C ASP A 89 2.46 4.17 -11.57
N ASP A 90 3.76 3.89 -11.45
CA ASP A 90 4.66 3.44 -12.52
C ASP A 90 5.35 2.11 -12.21
N VAL A 91 4.94 1.43 -11.14
CA VAL A 91 5.52 0.14 -10.75
C VAL A 91 4.55 -1.00 -11.08
N GLU A 92 4.94 -1.80 -12.06
CA GLU A 92 4.30 -3.07 -12.38
C GLU A 92 5.01 -4.21 -11.64
N VAL A 93 4.26 -4.92 -10.80
CA VAL A 93 4.69 -6.15 -10.14
C VAL A 93 3.98 -7.32 -10.80
N ASP A 94 4.74 -8.31 -11.28
CA ASP A 94 4.14 -9.50 -11.88
C ASP A 94 3.39 -10.35 -10.84
N SER A 95 2.37 -11.10 -11.28
CA SER A 95 1.50 -11.87 -10.38
C SER A 95 2.27 -12.86 -9.50
N LYS A 96 3.35 -13.47 -10.00
CA LYS A 96 4.11 -14.46 -9.23
C LYS A 96 4.88 -13.78 -8.09
N SER A 97 5.50 -12.64 -8.38
CA SER A 97 6.18 -11.85 -7.35
C SER A 97 5.20 -11.32 -6.29
N LEU A 98 4.02 -10.88 -6.72
CA LEU A 98 2.96 -10.44 -5.81
C LEU A 98 2.47 -11.57 -4.90
N GLU A 99 2.16 -12.74 -5.48
CA GLU A 99 1.76 -13.95 -4.73
C GLU A 99 2.84 -14.42 -3.77
N PHE A 100 4.11 -14.38 -4.19
CA PHE A 100 5.23 -14.73 -3.34
C PHE A 100 5.33 -13.77 -2.13
N ALA A 101 5.29 -12.46 -2.37
CA ALA A 101 5.34 -11.47 -1.30
C ALA A 101 4.18 -11.63 -0.30
N PHE A 102 2.97 -11.88 -0.82
CA PHE A 102 1.80 -12.15 0.03
C PHE A 102 1.99 -13.39 0.90
N ARG A 103 2.46 -14.51 0.33
CA ARG A 103 2.75 -15.74 1.11
C ARG A 103 3.83 -15.56 2.18
N VAL A 104 4.83 -14.72 1.92
CA VAL A 104 5.85 -14.37 2.92
C VAL A 104 5.21 -13.56 4.06
N TRP A 105 4.33 -12.62 3.72
CA TRP A 105 3.56 -11.84 4.71
C TRP A 105 2.61 -12.71 5.53
N GLU A 106 1.89 -13.65 4.92
CA GLU A 106 0.98 -14.56 5.65
C GLU A 106 1.69 -15.33 6.77
N LYS A 107 2.97 -15.68 6.56
CA LYS A 107 3.81 -16.33 7.58
C LYS A 107 4.39 -15.37 8.61
N ASN A 108 4.36 -14.07 8.33
CA ASN A 108 4.97 -13.00 9.14
C ASN A 108 4.07 -11.75 9.21
N PRO A 109 2.80 -11.86 9.67
CA PRO A 109 1.81 -10.78 9.51
C PRO A 109 2.16 -9.49 10.26
N ASN A 110 3.05 -9.59 11.25
CA ASN A 110 3.57 -8.47 12.05
C ASN A 110 4.80 -7.78 11.42
N ARG A 111 5.26 -8.21 10.24
CA ARG A 111 6.42 -7.62 9.55
C ARG A 111 6.00 -7.00 8.23
N LEU A 112 6.71 -5.93 7.85
CA LEU A 112 6.61 -5.37 6.51
C LEU A 112 7.36 -6.29 5.55
N VAL A 113 6.71 -6.62 4.42
CA VAL A 113 7.29 -7.40 3.33
C VAL A 113 7.22 -6.56 2.07
N GLY A 114 8.36 -6.35 1.40
CA GLY A 114 8.42 -5.63 0.14
C GLY A 114 9.41 -6.23 -0.84
N LEU A 115 9.26 -5.85 -2.11
CA LEU A 115 10.02 -6.41 -3.24
C LEU A 115 11.28 -5.61 -3.56
N PHE A 116 11.31 -4.33 -3.20
CA PHE A 116 12.49 -3.48 -3.36
C PHE A 116 13.12 -3.22 -2.01
N THR A 117 14.44 -3.33 -1.96
CA THR A 117 15.24 -3.06 -0.77
C THR A 117 15.90 -1.71 -0.91
N GLN A 118 15.87 -0.94 0.17
CA GLN A 118 16.67 0.25 0.30
C GLN A 118 17.53 0.11 1.57
N SER A 119 18.73 0.69 1.54
CA SER A 119 19.66 0.66 2.65
C SER A 119 19.93 2.07 3.16
N HIS A 120 20.45 2.14 4.38
CA HIS A 120 21.03 3.36 4.93
C HIS A 120 22.36 2.98 5.56
N ASP A 121 23.29 3.91 5.57
CA ASP A 121 24.58 3.75 6.24
C ASP A 121 24.87 5.00 7.07
N ILE A 122 25.83 4.93 7.97
CA ILE A 122 26.32 6.08 8.72
C ILE A 122 27.60 6.60 8.05
N ASP A 123 27.53 7.83 7.52
CA ASP A 123 28.75 8.52 7.10
C ASP A 123 29.47 8.99 8.36
N LEU A 124 30.54 8.27 8.74
CA LEU A 124 31.31 8.57 9.96
C LEU A 124 32.04 9.92 9.89
N ASN A 125 32.38 10.40 8.69
CA ASN A 125 33.04 11.70 8.53
C ASN A 125 32.05 12.84 8.78
N ARG A 126 30.82 12.69 8.28
CA ARG A 126 29.74 13.66 8.46
C ARG A 126 28.97 13.48 9.77
N ARG A 127 29.08 12.31 10.39
CA ARG A 127 28.26 11.86 11.54
C ARG A 127 26.76 11.95 11.24
N GLU A 128 26.39 11.59 10.02
CA GLU A 128 25.02 11.67 9.50
C GLU A 128 24.59 10.32 8.92
N TRP A 129 23.30 10.02 9.04
CA TRP A 129 22.71 8.90 8.30
C TRP A 129 22.58 9.27 6.83
N VAL A 130 23.11 8.41 5.96
CA VAL A 130 23.03 8.56 4.50
C VAL A 130 22.17 7.46 3.92
N TYR A 131 21.33 7.84 2.97
CA TYR A 131 20.55 6.90 2.20
C TYR A 131 21.44 6.24 1.12
N THR A 132 21.42 4.92 1.03
CA THR A 132 22.29 4.15 0.14
C THR A 132 21.48 3.14 -0.68
N VAL A 133 22.00 2.79 -1.86
CA VAL A 133 21.45 1.73 -2.70
C VAL A 133 22.50 0.62 -2.79
N HIS A 134 22.76 -0.06 -1.68
CA HIS A 134 23.67 -1.21 -1.68
C HIS A 134 22.92 -2.48 -2.14
N LYS A 135 23.61 -3.35 -2.90
CA LYS A 135 23.20 -4.76 -2.99
C LYS A 135 23.44 -5.38 -1.61
N VAL A 136 22.37 -5.50 -0.82
CA VAL A 136 22.41 -6.01 0.54
C VAL A 136 23.15 -7.35 0.57
N HIS A 137 24.25 -7.42 1.33
CA HIS A 137 24.82 -8.68 1.80
C HIS A 137 23.99 -9.16 2.99
N ALA A 138 23.84 -10.47 3.16
CA ALA A 138 22.84 -11.12 4.01
C ALA A 138 22.82 -10.77 5.52
N SER A 139 23.67 -9.86 6.00
CA SER A 139 23.83 -9.51 7.41
C SER A 139 23.06 -8.27 7.88
N GLU A 140 22.48 -7.47 6.98
CA GLU A 140 21.71 -6.27 7.35
C GLU A 140 20.22 -6.45 7.10
N SER A 141 19.38 -5.89 7.98
CA SER A 141 17.92 -5.91 7.82
C SER A 141 17.50 -4.76 6.90
N PRO A 142 17.17 -5.01 5.62
CA PRO A 142 16.72 -3.95 4.73
C PRO A 142 15.37 -3.41 5.20
N LEU A 143 15.16 -2.11 5.01
CA LEU A 143 13.81 -1.55 5.04
C LEU A 143 13.18 -1.79 3.66
N PRO A 144 12.04 -2.49 3.56
CA PRO A 144 11.33 -2.66 2.30
C PRO A 144 10.68 -1.34 1.88
N VAL A 145 10.73 -1.02 0.58
CA VAL A 145 10.12 0.19 -0.01
C VAL A 145 9.44 -0.18 -1.33
N PRO A 146 8.45 0.60 -1.80
CA PRO A 146 7.06 0.44 -1.43
C PRO A 146 6.43 -0.79 -2.12
N VAL A 147 6.49 -1.92 -1.42
CA VAL A 147 5.35 -2.82 -1.30
C VAL A 147 5.28 -3.01 0.20
N TYR A 148 4.29 -2.40 0.84
CA TYR A 148 3.99 -2.71 2.22
C TYR A 148 2.86 -3.72 2.20
N VAL A 149 2.88 -4.67 3.11
CA VAL A 149 1.70 -5.43 3.49
C VAL A 149 1.64 -5.29 5.01
N ARG A 150 0.67 -4.54 5.51
CA ARG A 150 0.54 -4.25 6.95
C ARG A 150 -0.71 -4.93 7.50
N GLY A 151 -0.50 -5.86 8.45
CA GLY A 151 -1.52 -6.41 9.35
C GLY A 151 -2.24 -5.32 10.16
N TRP A 152 -3.57 -5.24 10.09
CA TRP A 152 -4.35 -4.45 11.04
C TRP A 152 -4.50 -5.22 12.35
N GLY A 153 -3.62 -4.94 13.33
CA GLY A 153 -3.86 -5.32 14.72
C GLY A 153 -4.82 -4.33 15.38
N TRP A 154 -6.10 -4.67 15.47
CA TRP A 154 -7.04 -3.95 16.34
C TRP A 154 -6.71 -4.26 17.80
N HIS A 155 -5.80 -3.50 18.42
CA HIS A 155 -5.69 -3.49 19.88
C HIS A 155 -6.74 -2.52 20.43
N GLY A 156 -7.95 -3.04 20.64
CA GLY A 156 -9.06 -2.31 21.24
C GLY A 156 -9.94 -3.24 22.11
N ALA A 157 -9.75 -3.13 23.43
CA ALA A 157 -10.61 -3.57 24.52
C ALA A 157 -10.75 -5.08 24.82
N ARG A 158 -9.85 -5.61 25.67
CA ARG A 158 -10.28 -6.58 26.70
C ARG A 158 -10.96 -5.78 27.81
N ALA A 159 -12.27 -5.60 27.70
CA ALA A 159 -13.09 -5.19 28.83
C ALA A 159 -13.20 -6.37 29.80
N GLY A 160 -12.78 -6.16 31.05
CA GLY A 160 -13.25 -6.93 32.20
C GLY A 160 -12.46 -8.19 32.56
N ASP A 161 -11.26 -8.03 33.10
CA ASP A 161 -10.79 -8.93 34.17
C ASP A 161 -10.45 -8.08 35.40
N ARG A 162 -11.45 -7.90 36.26
CA ARG A 162 -11.28 -7.51 37.66
C ARG A 162 -12.34 -8.24 38.47
N GLY A 163 -11.90 -9.16 39.31
CA GLY A 163 -12.60 -9.58 40.51
C GLY A 163 -13.07 -11.03 40.52
N ARG A 164 -12.17 -11.95 40.90
CA ARG A 164 -12.53 -13.16 41.65
C ARG A 164 -12.47 -12.85 43.15
N GLY A 165 -13.48 -13.33 43.89
CA GLY A 165 -13.61 -13.33 45.36
C GLY A 165 -14.91 -12.64 45.79
N ALA A 166 -15.80 -13.22 46.59
CA ALA A 166 -15.81 -14.45 47.36
C ALA A 166 -17.28 -14.86 47.68
N GLU A 167 -17.42 -15.99 48.37
CA GLU A 167 -18.58 -16.76 48.80
C GLU A 167 -19.79 -16.02 49.42
N LEU A 168 -20.90 -16.80 49.41
CA LEU A 168 -22.22 -16.72 50.07
C LEU A 168 -23.32 -15.95 49.33
#